data_AF-A0A4Z0PQ42-F1
#
_entry.id   AF-A0A4Z0PQ42-F1
#
_cell.length_a   1.000
_cell.length_b   1.000
_cell.length_c   1.000
_cell.angle_alpha   90.00
_cell.angle_beta   90.00
_cell.angle_gamma   90.00
#
_symmetry.space_group_name_H-M   'P 1'
#
loop_
_entity.id
_entity.type
_entity.pdbx_description
1 polymer ?
#
loop_
_entity_poly.entity_id
_entity_poly.type
_entity_poly.pdbx_seq_one_letter_code
_entity_poly.pdbx_strand_id
1 'polypeptide(L)'
;MARRAKTIQRVTETRYMPPWKADTHFTSFANERRLTEEQIGLIKLWVEAGAPQGSERKAKKVELRGQIPLGKPDLVLQPKDAFRIKGDGNEHFVMFKIPFELANAQPIRALEFVANNRHLLHHANYAVQSVGPEVDIYKGSDLVISDQFLTNMQEFKPLMQEVAYYGGWIPGSTPQEFPSGVGFTMPKRGVILLTVHYGPSAVDTTDWSRVNIYFAKTPIKREIKALSIGSAGVGEITPPLIIPADSIKKFRVDLKLAQDLSLLYVWPHMHLLGKSFKAWATAPDGTQINLVRIPDWDFRWQEAYRFRQMQHLPKGAVITVEGEYDNSAANPNNPFSPPRRVISQDLMESRSEMLNLIILFLPYQTGDETNVL
;
A
#
# COMPACT_ATOMS: atom_id res chain seq x y z
N MET A 1 4.21 31.34 -5.28
CA MET A 1 4.32 30.07 -6.03
C MET A 1 5.38 30.08 -7.15
N ALA A 2 5.71 31.23 -7.76
CA ALA A 2 6.69 31.34 -8.85
C ALA A 2 8.07 30.68 -8.59
N ARG A 3 8.56 30.67 -7.34
CA ARG A 3 9.88 30.11 -6.98
C ARG A 3 10.06 28.62 -7.33
N ARG A 4 8.99 27.84 -7.43
CA ARG A 4 9.04 26.41 -7.79
C ARG A 4 8.50 26.10 -9.18
N ALA A 5 8.09 27.11 -9.96
CA ALA A 5 7.42 26.93 -11.25
C ALA A 5 8.24 26.05 -12.22
N LYS A 6 9.53 26.36 -12.41
CA LYS A 6 10.43 25.56 -13.25
C LYS A 6 10.61 24.11 -12.75
N THR A 7 10.61 23.90 -11.43
CA THR A 7 10.66 22.55 -10.86
C THR A 7 9.37 21.81 -11.17
N ILE A 8 8.21 22.43 -10.95
CA ILE A 8 6.88 21.87 -11.26
C ILE A 8 6.82 21.45 -12.72
N GLN A 9 7.13 22.36 -13.65
CA GLN A 9 7.19 22.07 -15.09
C GLN A 9 8.07 20.84 -15.36
N ARG A 10 9.32 20.85 -14.88
CA ARG A 10 10.25 19.76 -15.14
C ARG A 10 9.74 18.42 -14.62
N VAL A 11 9.25 18.35 -13.38
CA VAL A 11 8.79 17.07 -12.81
C VAL A 11 7.50 16.56 -13.46
N THR A 12 6.65 17.45 -13.98
CA THR A 12 5.46 17.04 -14.74
C THR A 12 5.80 16.59 -16.16
N GLU A 13 6.71 17.30 -16.84
CA GLU A 13 7.16 16.96 -18.19
C GLU A 13 7.92 15.63 -18.22
N THR A 14 8.79 15.37 -17.23
CA THR A 14 9.50 14.09 -17.11
C THR A 14 8.64 12.97 -16.52
N ARG A 15 7.36 13.24 -16.21
CA ARG A 15 6.44 12.31 -15.55
C ARG A 15 6.95 11.77 -14.21
N TYR A 16 7.86 12.51 -13.57
CA TYR A 16 8.34 12.20 -12.23
C TYR A 16 7.24 12.45 -11.19
N MET A 17 6.43 13.50 -11.39
CA MET A 17 5.28 13.83 -10.54
C MET A 17 4.02 14.11 -11.38
N PRO A 18 2.83 13.75 -10.88
CA PRO A 18 2.61 12.82 -9.78
C PRO A 18 3.04 11.40 -10.19
N PRO A 19 3.66 10.65 -9.27
CA PRO A 19 4.20 9.33 -9.59
C PRO A 19 3.05 8.35 -9.82
N TRP A 20 3.22 7.53 -10.85
CA TRP A 20 2.34 6.42 -11.18
C TRP A 20 3.14 5.38 -11.97
N LYS A 21 3.45 4.25 -11.35
CA LYS A 21 4.35 3.25 -11.92
C LYS A 21 3.64 2.17 -12.74
N ALA A 22 2.33 1.97 -12.52
CA ALA A 22 1.56 1.02 -13.32
C ALA A 22 1.32 1.50 -14.76
N ASP A 23 1.49 0.58 -15.71
CA ASP A 23 1.23 0.79 -17.13
C ASP A 23 -0.28 0.83 -17.40
N THR A 24 -0.80 2.02 -17.65
CA THR A 24 -2.23 2.24 -17.88
C THR A 24 -2.74 1.66 -19.20
N HIS A 25 -1.86 1.25 -20.12
CA HIS A 25 -2.26 0.54 -21.34
C HIS A 25 -2.47 -0.95 -21.08
N PHE A 26 -1.89 -1.48 -20.00
CA PHE A 26 -2.07 -2.87 -19.59
C PHE A 26 -3.37 -3.06 -18.80
N THR A 27 -3.59 -2.19 -17.81
CA THR A 27 -4.77 -2.15 -16.94
C THR A 27 -5.03 -0.72 -16.48
N SER A 28 -6.29 -0.29 -16.42
CA SER A 28 -6.67 1.02 -15.86
C SER A 28 -7.29 0.92 -14.46
N PHE A 29 -6.96 1.90 -13.62
CA PHE A 29 -7.35 1.95 -12.21
C PHE A 29 -8.14 3.22 -11.88
N ALA A 30 -8.91 3.17 -10.79
CA ALA A 30 -9.73 4.26 -10.31
C ALA A 30 -8.94 5.34 -9.55
N ASN A 31 -7.78 4.98 -9.00
CA ASN A 31 -6.88 5.88 -8.29
C ASN A 31 -5.70 6.39 -9.14
N GLU A 32 -5.80 6.32 -10.47
CA GLU A 32 -4.79 6.89 -11.38
C GLU A 32 -4.58 8.38 -11.13
N ARG A 33 -3.34 8.75 -10.75
CA ARG A 33 -2.98 10.15 -10.48
C ARG A 33 -2.32 10.85 -11.67
N ARG A 34 -2.14 10.18 -12.81
CA ARG A 34 -1.38 10.70 -13.96
C ARG A 34 -1.99 11.98 -14.50
N LEU A 35 -1.11 12.89 -14.93
CA LEU A 35 -1.50 14.04 -15.74
C LEU A 35 -1.63 13.63 -17.21
N THR A 36 -2.69 14.13 -17.87
CA THR A 36 -2.85 14.04 -19.32
C THR A 36 -1.85 14.96 -20.02
N GLU A 37 -1.59 14.72 -21.31
CA GLU A 37 -0.72 15.61 -22.11
C GLU A 37 -1.23 17.05 -22.13
N GLU A 38 -2.56 17.22 -22.20
CA GLU A 38 -3.20 18.53 -22.12
C GLU A 38 -2.94 19.22 -20.78
N GLN A 39 -3.04 18.49 -19.67
CA GLN A 39 -2.75 19.03 -18.32
C GLN A 39 -1.28 19.40 -18.16
N ILE A 40 -0.35 18.58 -18.67
CA ILE A 40 1.09 18.90 -18.68
C ILE A 40 1.34 20.16 -19.53
N GLY A 41 0.74 20.24 -20.71
CA GLY A 41 0.80 21.41 -21.59
C GLY A 41 0.27 22.67 -20.92
N LEU A 42 -0.84 22.59 -20.19
CA LEU A 42 -1.39 23.71 -19.45
C LEU A 42 -0.46 24.20 -18.34
N ILE A 43 0.15 23.28 -17.59
CA ILE A 43 1.15 23.62 -16.56
C ILE A 43 2.35 24.32 -17.20
N LYS A 44 2.86 23.78 -18.32
CA LYS A 44 3.95 24.38 -19.09
C LYS A 44 3.62 25.81 -19.51
N LEU A 45 2.46 26.01 -20.15
CA LEU A 45 1.99 27.34 -20.58
C LEU A 45 1.88 28.32 -19.41
N TRP A 46 1.38 27.86 -18.25
CA TRP A 46 1.31 28.68 -17.04
C TRP A 46 2.71 29.09 -16.56
N VAL A 47 3.70 28.19 -16.60
CA VAL A 47 5.09 28.52 -16.24
C VAL A 47 5.74 29.48 -17.23
N GLU A 48 5.54 29.27 -18.54
CA GLU A 48 6.04 30.14 -19.61
C GLU A 48 5.46 31.56 -19.54
N ALA A 49 4.20 31.69 -19.12
CA ALA A 49 3.55 32.98 -18.85
C ALA A 49 4.03 33.69 -17.56
N GLY A 50 5.08 33.17 -16.90
CA GLY A 50 5.62 33.75 -15.67
C GLY A 50 4.92 33.29 -14.39
N ALA A 51 4.19 32.16 -14.44
CA ALA A 51 3.45 31.58 -13.32
C ALA A 51 2.47 32.57 -12.65
N PRO A 52 1.59 33.24 -13.44
CA PRO A 52 0.71 34.27 -12.91
C PRO A 52 -0.23 33.70 -11.84
N GLN A 53 -0.44 34.47 -10.77
CA GLN A 53 -1.40 34.13 -9.74
C GLN A 53 -2.83 34.30 -10.28
N GLY A 54 -3.71 33.32 -10.02
CA GLY A 54 -5.13 33.43 -10.37
C GLY A 54 -5.84 34.54 -9.59
N SER A 55 -6.89 35.14 -10.16
CA SER A 55 -7.65 36.21 -9.51
C SER A 55 -8.43 35.69 -8.29
N GLU A 56 -8.28 36.30 -7.12
CA GLU A 56 -8.93 35.88 -5.86
C GLU A 56 -10.46 35.76 -5.97
N ARG A 57 -11.09 36.63 -6.78
CA ARG A 57 -12.53 36.65 -7.04
C ARG A 57 -13.08 35.36 -7.70
N LYS A 58 -12.20 34.54 -8.29
CA LYS A 58 -12.53 33.24 -8.92
C LYS A 58 -11.89 32.05 -8.20
N ALA A 59 -11.22 32.24 -7.07
CA ALA A 59 -10.70 31.15 -6.26
C ALA A 59 -11.88 30.42 -5.57
N LYS A 60 -12.66 29.65 -6.33
CA LYS A 60 -13.44 28.57 -5.73
C LYS A 60 -12.44 27.73 -4.95
N LYS A 61 -12.75 27.43 -3.69
CA LYS A 61 -11.99 26.48 -2.89
C LYS A 61 -11.92 25.20 -3.75
N VAL A 62 -10.76 24.92 -4.33
CA VAL A 62 -10.60 23.73 -5.16
C VAL A 62 -10.69 22.58 -4.16
N GLU A 63 -11.82 21.89 -4.17
CA GLU A 63 -11.88 20.57 -3.56
C GLU A 63 -10.92 19.70 -4.38
N LEU A 64 -9.75 19.44 -3.81
CA LEU A 64 -8.80 18.53 -4.41
C LEU A 64 -9.52 17.19 -4.56
N ARG A 65 -9.67 16.71 -5.79
CA ARG A 65 -10.24 15.38 -6.07
C ARG A 65 -9.59 14.35 -5.13
N GLY A 66 -10.41 13.63 -4.37
CA GLY A 66 -9.95 12.66 -3.36
C GLY A 66 -10.01 13.14 -1.91
N GLN A 67 -10.47 14.37 -1.65
CA GLN A 67 -10.88 14.81 -0.32
C GLN A 67 -12.40 15.00 -0.28
N ILE A 68 -13.15 13.90 -0.37
CA ILE A 68 -14.55 13.95 0.06
C ILE A 68 -14.51 14.25 1.57
N PRO A 69 -15.21 15.30 2.06
CA PRO A 69 -15.27 15.54 3.49
C PRO A 69 -15.95 14.34 4.16
N LEU A 70 -15.16 13.47 4.81
CA LEU A 70 -15.68 12.28 5.49
C LEU A 70 -16.47 12.63 6.77
N GLY A 71 -16.45 13.90 7.18
CA GLY A 71 -17.03 14.38 8.42
C GLY A 71 -16.09 14.17 9.61
N LYS A 72 -16.66 14.18 10.81
CA LYS A 72 -15.93 13.81 12.04
C LYS A 72 -15.78 12.28 12.08
N PRO A 73 -14.59 11.74 12.39
CA PRO A 73 -14.43 10.30 12.58
C PRO A 73 -15.24 9.82 13.79
N ASP A 74 -15.77 8.60 13.69
CA ASP A 74 -16.50 7.94 14.77
C ASP A 74 -15.54 7.35 15.80
N LEU A 75 -14.36 6.92 15.35
CA LEU A 75 -13.28 6.42 16.20
C LEU A 75 -11.93 6.91 15.67
N VAL A 76 -11.04 7.26 16.59
CA VAL A 76 -9.65 7.61 16.29
C VAL A 76 -8.75 6.68 17.07
N LEU A 77 -7.91 5.91 16.35
CA LEU A 77 -6.92 5.02 16.94
C LEU A 77 -5.51 5.53 16.63
N GLN A 78 -4.69 5.66 17.67
CA GLN A 78 -3.34 6.20 17.59
C GLN A 78 -2.45 5.56 18.66
N PRO A 79 -1.12 5.56 18.47
CA PRO A 79 -0.18 5.22 19.54
C PRO A 79 -0.43 6.07 20.80
N LYS A 80 -0.20 5.47 21.97
CA LYS A 80 -0.41 6.12 23.27
C LYS A 80 0.47 7.35 23.44
N ASP A 81 1.75 7.22 23.07
CA ASP A 81 2.75 8.27 23.17
C ASP A 81 3.27 8.64 21.77
N ALA A 82 3.72 9.89 21.61
CA ALA A 82 4.39 10.29 20.39
C ALA A 82 5.71 9.52 20.24
N PHE A 83 5.94 8.95 19.06
CA PHE A 83 7.16 8.21 18.78
C PHE A 83 8.30 9.17 18.45
N ARG A 84 9.41 9.09 19.19
CA ARG A 84 10.62 9.87 18.90
C ARG A 84 11.44 9.16 17.82
N ILE A 85 11.62 9.83 16.69
CA ILE A 85 12.48 9.42 15.60
C ILE A 85 13.83 10.10 15.83
N LYS A 86 14.90 9.32 15.94
CA LYS A 86 16.26 9.86 16.11
C LYS A 86 16.76 10.46 14.79
N GLY A 87 17.43 11.60 14.89
CA GLY A 87 18.11 12.27 13.78
C GLY A 87 19.43 11.62 13.41
N ASP A 88 19.48 10.29 13.28
CA ASP A 88 20.71 9.52 13.05
C ASP A 88 20.99 9.23 11.57
N GLY A 89 20.14 9.74 10.67
CA GLY A 89 20.24 9.52 9.24
C GLY A 89 19.84 8.11 8.79
N ASN A 90 19.29 7.28 9.68
CA ASN A 90 18.85 5.92 9.36
C ASN A 90 17.33 5.85 9.13
N GLU A 91 16.90 4.83 8.40
CA GLU A 91 15.49 4.45 8.33
C GLU A 91 15.07 3.74 9.62
N HIS A 92 13.82 3.95 10.04
CA HIS A 92 13.25 3.29 11.21
C HIS A 92 11.94 2.62 10.81
N PHE A 93 11.81 1.30 11.02
CA PHE A 93 10.52 0.63 10.89
C PHE A 93 9.98 0.31 12.28
N VAL A 94 8.75 0.72 12.52
CA VAL A 94 8.12 0.60 13.83
C VAL A 94 6.74 0.01 13.67
N MET A 95 6.44 -1.05 14.41
CA MET A 95 5.10 -1.61 14.52
C MET A 95 4.49 -1.19 15.85
N PHE A 96 3.45 -0.36 15.81
CA PHE A 96 2.69 0.04 16.99
C PHE A 96 1.54 -0.94 17.24
N LYS A 97 1.37 -1.34 18.50
CA LYS A 97 0.20 -2.04 19.03
C LYS A 97 -0.78 -1.00 19.56
N ILE A 98 -1.94 -0.89 18.91
CA ILE A 98 -2.99 0.04 19.33
C ILE A 98 -4.23 -0.78 19.72
N PRO A 99 -4.41 -1.12 21.00
CA PRO A 99 -5.55 -1.91 21.45
C PRO A 99 -6.85 -1.10 21.40
N PHE A 100 -7.96 -1.79 21.15
CA PHE A 100 -9.30 -1.20 21.19
C PHE A 100 -10.34 -2.18 21.71
N GLU A 101 -11.35 -1.62 22.37
CA GLU A 101 -12.57 -2.30 22.78
C GLU A 101 -13.78 -1.41 22.45
N LEU A 102 -14.75 -1.96 21.75
CA LEU A 102 -15.99 -1.32 21.33
C LEU A 102 -17.16 -1.95 22.08
N ALA A 103 -18.26 -1.21 22.20
CA ALA A 103 -19.48 -1.77 22.78
C ALA A 103 -20.00 -2.97 21.96
N ASN A 104 -19.94 -2.84 20.63
CA ASN A 104 -20.34 -3.83 19.63
C ASN A 104 -19.40 -3.75 18.42
N ALA A 105 -19.32 -4.82 17.64
CA ALA A 105 -18.65 -4.79 16.33
C ALA A 105 -19.28 -3.73 15.43
N GLN A 106 -18.46 -3.05 14.61
CA GLN A 106 -18.90 -1.89 13.82
C GLN A 106 -18.61 -2.08 12.33
N PRO A 107 -19.61 -1.95 11.45
CA PRO A 107 -19.36 -1.96 10.01
C PRO A 107 -18.56 -0.70 9.61
N ILE A 108 -17.55 -0.85 8.75
CA ILE A 108 -16.68 0.28 8.36
C ILE A 108 -17.08 0.83 6.99
N ARG A 109 -17.24 2.16 6.91
CA ARG A 109 -17.48 2.90 5.66
C ARG A 109 -16.18 3.41 5.05
N ALA A 110 -15.28 3.92 5.89
CA ALA A 110 -14.03 4.51 5.43
C ALA A 110 -12.94 4.46 6.50
N LEU A 111 -11.69 4.51 6.03
CA LEU A 111 -10.48 4.65 6.83
C LEU A 111 -9.63 5.80 6.29
N GLU A 112 -9.02 6.57 7.18
CA GLU A 112 -8.10 7.62 6.83
C GLU A 112 -6.88 7.57 7.75
N PHE A 113 -5.70 7.33 7.17
CA PHE A 113 -4.45 7.49 7.88
C PHE A 113 -4.03 8.96 7.87
N VAL A 114 -3.77 9.52 9.06
CA VAL A 114 -3.37 10.91 9.24
C VAL A 114 -2.01 10.95 9.91
N ALA A 115 -1.01 11.44 9.17
CA ALA A 115 0.32 11.70 9.67
C ALA A 115 0.54 13.18 9.94
N ASN A 116 1.17 13.49 11.08
CA ASN A 116 1.61 14.83 11.43
C ASN A 116 2.93 15.21 10.75
N ASN A 117 3.80 14.22 10.49
CA ASN A 117 5.08 14.44 9.85
C ASN A 117 5.17 13.73 8.49
N ARG A 118 4.37 14.18 7.52
CA ARG A 118 4.31 13.60 6.17
C ARG A 118 5.64 13.63 5.40
N HIS A 119 6.63 14.40 5.86
CA HIS A 119 7.93 14.48 5.21
C HIS A 119 8.82 13.27 5.50
N LEU A 120 8.60 12.57 6.60
CA LEU A 120 9.42 11.44 7.00
C LEU A 120 8.73 10.09 6.82
N LEU A 121 7.41 10.04 6.66
CA LEU A 121 6.74 8.76 6.43
C LEU A 121 6.94 8.32 4.99
N HIS A 122 7.56 7.16 4.83
CA HIS A 122 7.71 6.50 3.55
C HIS A 122 6.46 5.69 3.20
N HIS A 123 5.92 4.93 4.15
CA HIS A 123 4.60 4.31 4.08
C HIS A 123 4.12 3.90 5.48
N ALA A 124 2.84 3.55 5.57
CA ALA A 124 2.26 2.91 6.75
C ALA A 124 1.30 1.79 6.35
N ASN A 125 1.32 0.69 7.08
CA ASN A 125 0.41 -0.44 6.92
C ASN A 125 -0.36 -0.63 8.22
N TYR A 126 -1.67 -0.87 8.15
CA TYR A 126 -2.49 -1.07 9.34
C TYR A 126 -3.30 -2.36 9.18
N ALA A 127 -2.97 -3.35 10.02
CA ALA A 127 -3.70 -4.59 10.14
C ALA A 127 -4.63 -4.53 11.34
N VAL A 128 -5.93 -4.72 11.12
CA VAL A 128 -6.93 -4.86 12.19
C VAL A 128 -7.01 -6.33 12.55
N GLN A 129 -6.59 -6.67 13.77
CA GLN A 129 -6.66 -8.02 14.31
C GLN A 129 -7.86 -8.14 15.24
N SER A 130 -8.74 -9.10 15.01
CA SER A 130 -9.70 -9.57 16.01
C SER A 130 -8.95 -10.41 17.04
N VAL A 131 -9.11 -10.09 18.32
CA VAL A 131 -8.39 -10.77 19.40
C VAL A 131 -9.37 -11.22 20.48
N GLY A 132 -9.38 -12.52 20.74
CA GLY A 132 -10.22 -13.16 21.74
C GLY A 132 -9.92 -12.71 23.18
N PRO A 133 -10.89 -12.87 24.11
CA PRO A 133 -10.77 -12.42 25.49
C PRO A 133 -9.66 -13.12 26.28
N GLU A 134 -9.18 -14.26 25.81
CA GLU A 134 -8.09 -15.03 26.42
C GLU A 134 -6.71 -14.38 26.29
N VAL A 135 -6.55 -13.44 25.35
CA VAL A 135 -5.31 -12.68 25.17
C VAL A 135 -5.50 -11.27 25.71
N ASP A 136 -4.67 -10.87 26.68
CA ASP A 136 -4.63 -9.49 27.17
C ASP A 136 -3.95 -8.57 26.14
N ILE A 137 -4.76 -7.75 25.45
CA ILE A 137 -4.31 -6.82 24.40
C ILE A 137 -3.57 -5.59 24.96
N TYR A 138 -3.64 -5.36 26.27
CA TYR A 138 -2.97 -4.24 26.95
C TYR A 138 -1.64 -4.67 27.57
N LYS A 139 -1.39 -5.98 27.70
CA LYS A 139 -0.13 -6.50 28.22
C LYS A 139 1.00 -6.29 27.22
N GLY A 140 2.20 -6.07 27.76
CA GLY A 140 3.43 -6.04 26.97
C GLY A 140 3.71 -4.71 26.29
N SER A 141 4.75 -4.68 25.45
CA SER A 141 5.22 -3.49 24.75
C SER A 141 4.16 -2.88 23.85
N ASP A 142 4.08 -1.55 23.79
CA ASP A 142 3.17 -0.81 22.90
C ASP A 142 3.71 -0.70 21.46
N LEU A 143 4.99 -1.02 21.25
CA LEU A 143 5.61 -0.99 19.93
C LEU A 143 6.79 -1.96 19.83
N VAL A 144 7.16 -2.27 18.58
CA VAL A 144 8.38 -2.99 18.20
C VAL A 144 9.15 -2.15 17.19
N ILE A 145 10.47 -1.99 17.40
CA ILE A 145 11.39 -1.34 16.45
C ILE A 145 12.19 -2.44 15.71
N SER A 146 12.33 -2.28 14.39
CA SER A 146 12.72 -3.36 13.48
C SER A 146 14.18 -3.79 13.51
N ASP A 147 15.09 -3.05 14.13
CA ASP A 147 16.47 -3.49 14.34
C ASP A 147 16.55 -4.79 15.16
N GLN A 148 15.41 -5.27 15.70
CA GLN A 148 15.24 -6.49 16.48
C GLN A 148 13.97 -7.28 16.09
N PHE A 149 13.46 -7.13 14.86
CA PHE A 149 12.11 -7.60 14.47
C PHE A 149 11.83 -9.08 14.78
N LEU A 150 12.74 -9.99 14.41
CA LEU A 150 12.57 -11.43 14.67
C LEU A 150 12.50 -11.78 16.16
N THR A 151 13.21 -11.04 17.02
CA THR A 151 13.24 -11.28 18.46
C THR A 151 12.00 -10.71 19.16
N ASN A 152 11.50 -9.57 18.68
CA ASN A 152 10.42 -8.83 19.33
C ASN A 152 9.02 -9.20 18.81
N MET A 153 8.91 -9.81 17.63
CA MET A 153 7.63 -10.31 17.10
C MET A 153 7.00 -11.41 17.96
N GLN A 154 7.78 -12.07 18.81
CA GLN A 154 7.27 -13.12 19.69
C GLN A 154 6.24 -12.60 20.70
N GLU A 155 6.38 -11.35 21.14
CA GLU A 155 5.42 -10.69 22.03
C GLU A 155 4.11 -10.34 21.30
N PHE A 156 4.19 -10.03 20.00
CA PHE A 156 3.02 -9.61 19.20
C PHE A 156 2.30 -10.79 18.56
N LYS A 157 2.95 -11.95 18.43
CA LYS A 157 2.39 -13.17 17.83
C LYS A 157 1.03 -13.58 18.42
N PRO A 158 0.78 -13.53 19.75
CA PRO A 158 -0.53 -13.85 20.32
C PRO A 158 -1.65 -12.89 19.89
N LEU A 159 -1.31 -11.67 19.44
CA LEU A 159 -2.27 -10.67 18.97
C LEU A 159 -2.65 -10.87 17.49
N MET A 160 -1.88 -11.66 16.74
CA MET A 160 -2.10 -11.92 15.32
C MET A 160 -2.98 -13.16 15.13
N GLN A 161 -4.21 -13.10 15.66
CA GLN A 161 -5.14 -14.23 15.62
C GLN A 161 -5.94 -14.28 14.30
N GLU A 162 -6.73 -13.24 14.04
CA GLU A 162 -7.60 -13.15 12.87
C GLU A 162 -7.51 -11.74 12.26
N VAL A 163 -7.08 -11.67 11.00
CA VAL A 163 -7.02 -10.41 10.25
C VAL A 163 -8.42 -10.04 9.79
N ALA A 164 -9.06 -9.09 10.48
CA ALA A 164 -10.34 -8.51 10.07
C ALA A 164 -10.15 -7.56 8.87
N TYR A 165 -9.00 -6.89 8.78
CA TYR A 165 -8.68 -6.00 7.68
C TYR A 165 -7.18 -5.76 7.52
N TYR A 166 -6.72 -5.54 6.28
CA TYR A 166 -5.36 -5.11 5.99
C TYR A 166 -5.38 -3.97 4.97
N GLY A 167 -4.79 -2.84 5.33
CA GLY A 167 -4.69 -1.65 4.48
C GLY A 167 -3.34 -0.97 4.59
N GLY A 168 -3.15 0.04 3.75
CA GLY A 168 -1.91 0.81 3.70
C GLY A 168 -2.10 2.26 3.30
N TRP A 169 -1.02 3.00 3.44
CA TRP A 169 -0.90 4.41 3.10
C TRP A 169 0.51 4.69 2.58
N ILE A 170 0.59 5.47 1.50
CA ILE A 170 1.83 6.06 1.00
C ILE A 170 1.64 7.57 0.83
N PRO A 171 2.71 8.37 0.73
CA PRO A 171 2.61 9.78 0.36
C PRO A 171 1.76 9.99 -0.90
N GLY A 172 0.65 10.73 -0.74
CA GLY A 172 -0.29 11.01 -1.82
C GLY A 172 -1.50 10.08 -1.88
N SER A 173 -1.63 9.10 -0.98
CA SER A 173 -2.87 8.35 -0.78
C SER A 173 -4.00 9.25 -0.27
N THR A 174 -5.21 8.95 -0.73
CA THR A 174 -6.48 9.51 -0.24
C THR A 174 -7.06 8.58 0.84
N PRO A 175 -8.10 9.01 1.58
CA PRO A 175 -8.87 8.09 2.40
C PRO A 175 -9.40 6.91 1.57
N GLN A 176 -9.53 5.77 2.24
CA GLN A 176 -10.08 4.57 1.64
C GLN A 176 -11.56 4.50 1.98
N GLU A 177 -12.41 4.54 0.97
CA GLU A 177 -13.86 4.39 1.10
C GLU A 177 -14.31 3.06 0.51
N PHE A 178 -15.29 2.44 1.15
CA PHE A 178 -15.88 1.19 0.70
C PHE A 178 -17.31 1.43 0.16
N PRO A 179 -17.71 0.75 -0.94
CA PRO A 179 -19.08 0.82 -1.43
C PRO A 179 -20.11 0.38 -0.38
N SER A 180 -21.32 0.90 -0.43
CA SER A 180 -22.37 0.54 0.54
C SER A 180 -22.61 -0.98 0.59
N GLY A 181 -22.52 -1.56 1.78
CA GLY A 181 -22.71 -3.00 2.02
C GLY A 181 -21.49 -3.87 1.70
N VAL A 182 -20.40 -3.28 1.21
CA VAL A 182 -19.09 -3.90 0.99
C VAL A 182 -18.09 -3.26 1.95
N GLY A 183 -17.18 -4.04 2.54
CA GLY A 183 -16.17 -3.49 3.44
C GLY A 183 -15.68 -4.55 4.39
N PHE A 184 -15.40 -4.15 5.62
CA PHE A 184 -15.14 -5.10 6.71
C PHE A 184 -15.85 -4.63 7.97
N THR A 185 -16.06 -5.57 8.88
CA THR A 185 -16.59 -5.27 10.20
C THR A 185 -15.42 -5.16 11.17
N MET A 186 -15.25 -4.00 11.79
CA MET A 186 -14.30 -3.85 12.89
C MET A 186 -14.79 -4.71 14.06
N PRO A 187 -13.96 -5.63 14.58
CA PRO A 187 -14.38 -6.53 15.65
C PRO A 187 -14.71 -5.74 16.90
N LYS A 188 -15.44 -6.35 17.83
CA LYS A 188 -15.74 -5.72 19.13
C LYS A 188 -14.46 -5.43 19.92
N ARG A 189 -13.42 -6.26 19.75
CA ARG A 189 -12.18 -6.19 20.50
C ARG A 189 -11.02 -6.63 19.62
N GLY A 190 -9.89 -5.95 19.76
CA GLY A 190 -8.73 -6.27 18.95
C GLY A 190 -7.58 -5.31 19.12
N VAL A 191 -6.61 -5.41 18.21
CA VAL A 191 -5.53 -4.44 18.06
C VAL A 191 -5.45 -3.95 16.61
N ILE A 192 -5.07 -2.69 16.43
CA ILE A 192 -4.46 -2.27 15.16
C ILE A 192 -2.95 -2.46 15.32
N LEU A 193 -2.37 -3.27 14.45
CA LEU A 193 -0.94 -3.32 14.24
C LEU A 193 -0.59 -2.34 13.13
N LEU A 194 -0.13 -1.15 13.54
CA LEU A 194 0.25 -0.07 12.64
C LEU A 194 1.76 -0.11 12.42
N THR A 195 2.19 -0.59 11.26
CA THR A 195 3.59 -0.56 10.85
C THR A 195 3.87 0.73 10.10
N VAL A 196 4.81 1.53 10.57
CA VAL A 196 5.25 2.76 9.92
C VAL A 196 6.72 2.63 9.54
N HIS A 197 7.02 2.92 8.27
CA HIS A 197 8.38 3.06 7.78
C HIS A 197 8.72 4.55 7.70
N TYR A 198 9.62 4.98 8.58
CA TYR A 198 10.19 6.32 8.58
C TYR A 198 11.45 6.34 7.73
N GLY A 199 11.48 7.25 6.76
CA GLY A 199 12.68 7.60 6.02
C GLY A 199 13.72 8.30 6.90
N PRO A 200 14.95 8.47 6.39
CA PRO A 200 16.06 8.99 7.17
C PRO A 200 15.85 10.46 7.57
N SER A 201 16.19 10.78 8.81
CA SER A 201 16.19 12.15 9.34
C SER A 201 17.54 12.53 9.91
N ALA A 202 18.00 13.75 9.65
CA ALA A 202 19.22 14.30 10.26
C ALA A 202 18.96 15.04 11.59
N VAL A 203 17.69 15.20 11.96
CA VAL A 203 17.27 15.89 13.19
C VAL A 203 16.24 15.05 13.92
N ASP A 204 16.32 15.08 15.25
CA ASP A 204 15.32 14.45 16.09
C ASP A 204 13.93 15.04 15.80
N THR A 205 12.93 14.18 15.74
CA THR A 205 11.55 14.60 15.57
C THR A 205 10.58 13.61 16.22
N THR A 206 9.29 13.87 16.09
CA THR A 206 8.23 13.04 16.66
C THR A 206 7.09 12.78 15.69
N ASP A 207 6.53 11.58 15.76
CA ASP A 207 5.33 11.18 15.04
C ASP A 207 4.20 10.80 16.01
N TRP A 208 2.98 11.21 15.66
CA TRP A 208 1.73 10.82 16.34
C TRP A 208 0.70 10.35 15.33
N SER A 209 1.15 9.67 14.27
CA SER A 209 0.27 9.19 13.20
C SER A 209 -0.88 8.34 13.75
N ARG A 210 -2.05 8.48 13.10
CA ARG A 210 -3.30 7.89 13.56
C ARG A 210 -4.13 7.34 12.41
N VAL A 211 -5.07 6.48 12.75
CA VAL A 211 -6.11 5.99 11.85
C VAL A 211 -7.46 6.56 12.32
N ASN A 212 -8.04 7.41 11.49
CA ASN A 212 -9.42 7.86 11.61
C ASN A 212 -10.33 6.80 10.99
N ILE A 213 -11.38 6.42 11.72
CA ILE A 213 -12.30 5.34 11.35
C ILE A 213 -13.71 5.90 11.30
N TYR A 214 -14.43 5.58 10.23
CA TYR A 214 -15.79 6.04 9.97
C TYR A 214 -16.70 4.83 9.83
N PHE A 215 -17.72 4.74 10.68
CA PHE A 215 -18.66 3.64 10.69
C PHE A 215 -19.70 3.78 9.58
N ALA A 216 -20.12 2.65 9.03
CA ALA A 216 -21.22 2.58 8.10
C ALA A 216 -22.56 2.60 8.86
N LYS A 217 -23.58 3.20 8.24
CA LYS A 217 -24.95 3.20 8.79
C LYS A 217 -25.69 1.89 8.51
N THR A 218 -25.19 1.11 7.57
CA THR A 218 -25.77 -0.16 7.12
C THR A 218 -24.79 -1.29 7.42
N PRO A 219 -25.28 -2.50 7.75
CA PRO A 219 -24.42 -3.66 7.94
C PRO A 219 -23.60 -3.99 6.68
N ILE A 220 -22.37 -4.48 6.87
CA ILE A 220 -21.59 -5.08 5.78
C ILE A 220 -22.24 -6.41 5.41
N LYS A 221 -22.62 -6.55 4.14
CA LYS A 221 -23.18 -7.79 3.58
C LYS A 221 -22.12 -8.65 2.90
N ARG A 222 -21.00 -8.03 2.50
CA ARG A 222 -19.92 -8.65 1.76
C ARG A 222 -18.58 -8.17 2.31
N GLU A 223 -17.85 -9.09 2.92
CA GLU A 223 -16.58 -8.78 3.59
C GLU A 223 -15.38 -8.93 2.66
N ILE A 224 -14.58 -7.86 2.58
CA ILE A 224 -13.30 -7.82 1.86
C ILE A 224 -12.32 -8.74 2.55
N LYS A 225 -11.71 -9.61 1.76
CA LYS A 225 -10.63 -10.50 2.18
C LYS A 225 -9.32 -10.06 1.56
N ALA A 226 -8.22 -10.30 2.26
CA ALA A 226 -6.88 -10.12 1.76
C ALA A 226 -6.22 -11.49 1.51
N LEU A 227 -5.48 -11.61 0.41
CA LEU A 227 -4.60 -12.75 0.16
C LEU A 227 -3.25 -12.23 -0.31
N SER A 228 -2.17 -12.69 0.33
CA SER A 228 -0.81 -12.44 -0.10
C SER A 228 -0.33 -13.61 -0.95
N ILE A 229 0.32 -13.34 -2.08
CA ILE A 229 0.83 -14.34 -3.03
C ILE A 229 2.34 -14.12 -3.19
N GLY A 230 3.15 -15.14 -2.87
CA GLY A 230 4.61 -15.08 -2.92
C GLY A 230 5.27 -15.06 -1.53
N SER A 231 6.30 -14.22 -1.33
CA SER A 231 7.23 -14.27 -0.18
C SER A 231 6.55 -14.26 1.19
N ALA A 232 5.41 -13.56 1.32
CA ALA A 232 4.68 -13.41 2.58
C ALA A 232 3.29 -14.08 2.56
N GLY A 233 3.11 -15.11 1.73
CA GLY A 233 1.79 -15.68 1.52
C GLY A 233 1.78 -17.06 0.86
N VAL A 234 0.77 -17.29 0.03
CA VAL A 234 0.57 -18.55 -0.68
C VAL A 234 1.29 -18.57 -2.02
N GLY A 235 1.52 -19.76 -2.55
CA GLY A 235 2.19 -19.96 -3.83
C GLY A 235 3.71 -20.04 -3.69
N GLU A 236 4.31 -20.89 -4.51
CA GLU A 236 5.76 -21.13 -4.49
C GLU A 236 6.47 -20.22 -5.50
N ILE A 237 7.50 -19.51 -5.05
CA ILE A 237 8.36 -18.71 -5.93
C ILE A 237 9.32 -19.65 -6.65
N THR A 238 9.30 -19.62 -7.98
CA THR A 238 10.15 -20.43 -8.85
C THR A 238 11.02 -19.55 -9.77
N PRO A 239 12.35 -19.76 -9.81
CA PRO A 239 13.14 -20.57 -8.86
C PRO A 239 13.06 -19.96 -7.43
N PRO A 240 13.59 -20.62 -6.38
CA PRO A 240 13.66 -20.01 -5.05
C PRO A 240 14.28 -18.61 -5.12
N LEU A 241 13.71 -17.64 -4.39
CA LEU A 241 14.10 -16.22 -4.45
C LEU A 241 15.51 -15.99 -3.86
N ILE A 242 16.52 -16.30 -4.67
CA ILE A 242 17.94 -16.18 -4.37
C ILE A 242 18.57 -15.40 -5.53
N ILE A 243 19.11 -14.23 -5.22
CA ILE A 243 19.71 -13.33 -6.20
C ILE A 243 21.22 -13.30 -5.93
N PRO A 244 22.04 -14.00 -6.73
CA PRO A 244 23.49 -13.94 -6.62
C PRO A 244 24.02 -12.51 -6.76
N ALA A 245 25.19 -12.26 -6.18
CA ALA A 245 25.93 -11.02 -6.42
C ALA A 245 26.15 -10.81 -7.92
N ASP A 246 26.08 -9.57 -8.37
CA ASP A 246 26.36 -9.15 -9.73
C ASP A 246 25.54 -9.88 -10.81
N SER A 247 24.23 -10.01 -10.56
CA SER A 247 23.33 -10.72 -11.46
C SER A 247 21.97 -10.06 -11.60
N ILE A 248 21.34 -10.31 -12.75
CA ILE A 248 19.94 -9.99 -13.01
C ILE A 248 19.15 -11.30 -13.01
N LYS A 249 18.04 -11.35 -12.27
CA LYS A 249 17.24 -12.57 -12.12
C LYS A 249 15.75 -12.27 -12.24
N LYS A 250 15.00 -13.26 -12.73
CA LYS A 250 13.55 -13.26 -12.80
C LYS A 250 13.00 -14.38 -11.94
N PHE A 251 11.88 -14.11 -11.31
CA PHE A 251 11.17 -15.04 -10.45
C PHE A 251 9.68 -14.98 -10.75
N ARG A 252 9.00 -16.08 -10.50
CA ARG A 252 7.59 -16.26 -10.83
C ARG A 252 6.86 -16.99 -9.72
N VAL A 253 5.59 -16.65 -9.52
CA VAL A 253 4.63 -17.41 -8.71
C VAL A 253 3.41 -17.70 -9.58
N ASP A 254 2.95 -18.94 -9.56
CA ASP A 254 1.66 -19.34 -10.16
C ASP A 254 0.72 -19.85 -9.07
N LEU A 255 -0.47 -19.25 -8.97
CA LEU A 255 -1.49 -19.61 -8.00
C LEU A 255 -2.81 -19.95 -8.70
N LYS A 256 -3.25 -21.21 -8.60
CA LYS A 256 -4.55 -21.65 -9.10
C LYS A 256 -5.66 -21.33 -8.12
N LEU A 257 -6.73 -20.69 -8.59
CA LEU A 257 -7.87 -20.29 -7.77
C LEU A 257 -8.82 -21.47 -7.49
N ALA A 258 -9.20 -21.61 -6.22
CA ALA A 258 -10.15 -22.63 -5.77
C ALA A 258 -11.62 -22.23 -5.94
N GLN A 259 -11.89 -20.93 -6.12
CA GLN A 259 -13.23 -20.36 -6.21
C GLN A 259 -13.22 -19.08 -7.07
N ASP A 260 -14.39 -18.64 -7.50
CA ASP A 260 -14.60 -17.37 -8.18
C ASP A 260 -14.37 -16.20 -7.21
N LEU A 261 -13.63 -15.20 -7.69
CA LEU A 261 -13.30 -13.99 -6.94
C LEU A 261 -13.78 -12.74 -7.68
N SER A 262 -14.31 -11.79 -6.93
CA SER A 262 -14.42 -10.38 -7.36
C SER A 262 -13.21 -9.63 -6.81
N LEU A 263 -12.28 -9.26 -7.67
CA LEU A 263 -11.03 -8.60 -7.30
C LEU A 263 -11.20 -7.07 -7.31
N LEU A 264 -10.85 -6.42 -6.21
CA LEU A 264 -11.01 -4.98 -6.01
C LEU A 264 -9.68 -4.22 -6.12
N TYR A 265 -8.61 -4.80 -5.57
CA TYR A 265 -7.29 -4.18 -5.55
C TYR A 265 -6.19 -5.20 -5.81
N VAL A 266 -5.11 -4.72 -6.41
CA VAL A 266 -3.83 -5.41 -6.50
C VAL A 266 -2.75 -4.51 -5.94
N TRP A 267 -1.88 -5.06 -5.11
CA TRP A 267 -0.81 -4.33 -4.45
C TRP A 267 0.50 -5.11 -4.59
N PRO A 268 1.26 -4.82 -5.68
CA PRO A 268 2.61 -5.31 -5.88
C PRO A 268 3.58 -4.85 -4.80
N HIS A 269 4.53 -5.71 -4.43
CA HIS A 269 5.56 -5.42 -3.44
C HIS A 269 6.88 -6.15 -3.76
N MET A 270 7.98 -5.40 -3.82
CA MET A 270 9.38 -5.84 -3.96
C MET A 270 10.30 -4.81 -3.29
N HIS A 271 11.54 -5.17 -2.94
CA HIS A 271 12.46 -4.24 -2.30
C HIS A 271 13.39 -3.52 -3.32
N LEU A 272 14.58 -3.12 -2.88
CA LEU A 272 15.46 -2.17 -3.56
C LEU A 272 16.04 -2.69 -4.89
N LEU A 273 16.20 -4.00 -5.03
CA LEU A 273 16.73 -4.64 -6.24
C LEU A 273 15.66 -4.84 -7.32
N GLY A 274 14.38 -4.74 -6.96
CA GLY A 274 13.27 -4.87 -7.91
C GLY A 274 13.39 -3.89 -9.09
N LYS A 275 13.11 -4.38 -10.30
CA LYS A 275 13.16 -3.62 -11.56
C LYS A 275 11.85 -3.59 -12.31
N SER A 276 11.14 -4.71 -12.36
CA SER A 276 9.82 -4.75 -12.97
C SER A 276 8.93 -5.79 -12.30
N PHE A 277 7.63 -5.52 -12.31
CA PHE A 277 6.60 -6.38 -11.73
C PHE A 277 5.47 -6.57 -12.74
N LYS A 278 4.98 -7.80 -12.91
CA LYS A 278 3.84 -8.07 -13.76
C LYS A 278 2.95 -9.14 -13.13
N ALA A 279 1.65 -8.90 -13.11
CA ALA A 279 0.68 -9.91 -12.74
C ALA A 279 -0.51 -9.93 -13.70
N TRP A 280 -1.00 -11.13 -13.98
CA TRP A 280 -2.20 -11.40 -14.77
C TRP A 280 -2.83 -12.70 -14.28
N ALA A 281 -4.08 -12.95 -14.65
CA ALA A 281 -4.71 -14.25 -14.49
C ALA A 281 -5.01 -14.86 -15.86
N THR A 282 -4.85 -16.17 -15.99
CA THR A 282 -5.31 -16.93 -17.17
C THR A 282 -6.49 -17.79 -16.74
N ALA A 283 -7.67 -17.50 -17.28
CA ALA A 283 -8.89 -18.25 -17.02
C ALA A 283 -8.85 -19.66 -17.64
N PRO A 284 -9.71 -20.60 -17.19
CA PRO A 284 -9.73 -21.96 -17.72
C PRO A 284 -9.96 -22.08 -19.24
N ASP A 285 -10.63 -21.08 -19.83
CA ASP A 285 -10.88 -20.97 -21.28
C ASP A 285 -9.69 -20.38 -22.06
N GLY A 286 -8.61 -20.01 -21.37
CA GLY A 286 -7.43 -19.36 -21.94
C GLY A 286 -7.50 -17.83 -21.98
N THR A 287 -8.62 -17.22 -21.57
CA THR A 287 -8.76 -15.76 -21.52
C THR A 287 -7.78 -15.16 -20.52
N GLN A 288 -7.01 -14.15 -20.94
CA GLN A 288 -6.11 -13.43 -20.05
C GLN A 288 -6.80 -12.21 -19.44
N ILE A 289 -6.71 -12.10 -18.11
CA ILE A 289 -7.21 -10.98 -17.32
C ILE A 289 -6.01 -10.21 -16.78
N ASN A 290 -5.77 -9.00 -17.29
CA ASN A 290 -4.63 -8.18 -16.92
C ASN A 290 -4.82 -7.57 -15.52
N LEU A 291 -3.91 -7.87 -14.59
CA LEU A 291 -4.02 -7.38 -13.22
C LEU A 291 -3.20 -6.10 -13.04
N VAL A 292 -1.89 -6.15 -13.23
CA VAL A 292 -1.00 -4.98 -13.09
C VAL A 292 0.32 -5.23 -13.80
N ARG A 293 0.90 -4.17 -14.37
CA ARG A 293 2.25 -4.20 -14.94
C ARG A 293 2.98 -2.93 -14.53
N ILE A 294 4.14 -3.07 -13.90
CA ILE A 294 5.03 -1.99 -13.50
C ILE A 294 6.37 -2.22 -14.22
N PRO A 295 6.64 -1.51 -15.33
CA PRO A 295 7.85 -1.73 -16.11
C PRO A 295 9.11 -1.11 -15.48
N ASP A 296 8.95 -0.15 -14.58
CA ASP A 296 10.04 0.56 -13.89
C ASP A 296 9.70 0.65 -12.39
N TRP A 297 9.97 -0.45 -11.70
CA TRP A 297 9.75 -0.58 -10.26
C TRP A 297 10.57 0.45 -9.50
N ASP A 298 9.95 1.04 -8.48
CA ASP A 298 10.62 1.95 -7.56
C ASP A 298 10.11 1.63 -6.17
N PHE A 299 11.00 1.17 -5.29
CA PHE A 299 10.71 0.85 -3.89
C PHE A 299 10.04 2.01 -3.14
N ARG A 300 10.20 3.24 -3.62
CA ARG A 300 9.55 4.42 -3.02
C ARG A 300 8.07 4.55 -3.34
N TRP A 301 7.56 3.79 -4.29
CA TRP A 301 6.18 3.89 -4.80
C TRP A 301 5.48 2.54 -4.80
N GLN A 302 5.12 2.07 -3.61
CA GLN A 302 4.48 0.77 -3.38
C GLN A 302 3.01 0.93 -3.00
N GLU A 303 2.18 1.39 -3.94
CA GLU A 303 0.76 1.62 -3.69
C GLU A 303 -0.14 0.44 -4.07
N ALA A 304 -1.32 0.39 -3.45
CA ALA A 304 -2.42 -0.44 -3.91
C ALA A 304 -3.11 0.21 -5.11
N TYR A 305 -3.32 -0.57 -6.16
CA TYR A 305 -4.03 -0.16 -7.37
C TYR A 305 -5.47 -0.66 -7.33
N ARG A 306 -6.42 0.27 -7.36
CA ARG A 306 -7.86 0.02 -7.23
C ARG A 306 -8.49 -0.10 -8.61
N PHE A 307 -9.10 -1.24 -8.95
CA PHE A 307 -9.77 -1.35 -10.24
C PHE A 307 -10.97 -0.38 -10.32
N ARG A 308 -11.33 0.04 -11.53
CA ARG A 308 -12.54 0.86 -11.74
C ARG A 308 -13.82 0.08 -11.51
N GLN A 309 -13.80 -1.20 -11.87
CA GLN A 309 -14.84 -2.18 -11.66
C GLN A 309 -14.18 -3.45 -11.11
N MET A 310 -14.92 -4.24 -10.32
CA MET A 310 -14.35 -5.49 -9.81
C MET A 310 -13.97 -6.41 -10.98
N GLN A 311 -12.82 -7.06 -10.91
CA GLN A 311 -12.43 -8.05 -11.92
C GLN A 311 -12.93 -9.43 -11.50
N HIS A 312 -13.73 -10.08 -12.33
CA HIS A 312 -14.10 -11.48 -12.13
C HIS A 312 -12.91 -12.37 -12.46
N LEU A 313 -12.39 -13.07 -11.46
CA LEU A 313 -11.44 -14.16 -11.66
C LEU A 313 -12.18 -15.49 -11.48
N PRO A 314 -12.38 -16.27 -12.56
CA PRO A 314 -13.15 -17.49 -12.46
C PRO A 314 -12.42 -18.57 -11.67
N LYS A 315 -13.17 -19.46 -11.03
CA LYS A 315 -12.58 -20.66 -10.41
C LYS A 315 -11.71 -21.40 -11.42
N GLY A 316 -10.53 -21.85 -10.95
CA GLY A 316 -9.56 -22.55 -11.78
C GLY A 316 -8.66 -21.64 -12.62
N ALA A 317 -8.90 -20.32 -12.65
CA ALA A 317 -7.94 -19.38 -13.20
C ALA A 317 -6.59 -19.49 -12.47
N VAL A 318 -5.51 -19.23 -13.19
CA VAL A 318 -4.15 -19.20 -12.64
C VAL A 318 -3.69 -17.75 -12.60
N ILE A 319 -3.51 -17.20 -11.39
CA ILE A 319 -2.85 -15.92 -11.20
C ILE A 319 -1.34 -16.16 -11.33
N THR A 320 -0.72 -15.46 -12.26
CA THR A 320 0.72 -15.42 -12.44
C THR A 320 1.26 -14.10 -11.94
N VAL A 321 2.35 -14.15 -11.17
CA VAL A 321 3.12 -13.00 -10.71
C VAL A 321 4.57 -13.17 -11.17
N GLU A 322 5.16 -12.14 -11.78
CA GLU A 322 6.55 -12.11 -12.21
C GLU A 322 7.26 -10.86 -11.68
N GLY A 323 8.50 -11.05 -11.22
CA GLY A 323 9.38 -9.97 -10.80
C GLY A 323 10.78 -10.12 -11.39
N GLU A 324 11.36 -9.03 -11.86
CA GLU A 324 12.77 -8.93 -12.26
C GLU A 324 13.56 -8.12 -11.23
N TYR A 325 14.79 -8.57 -10.94
CA TYR A 325 15.68 -7.98 -9.95
C TYR A 325 17.06 -7.78 -10.53
N ASP A 326 17.72 -6.69 -10.15
CA ASP A 326 19.06 -6.32 -10.60
C ASP A 326 19.97 -6.12 -9.38
N ASN A 327 20.81 -7.12 -9.11
CA ASN A 327 21.83 -7.09 -8.06
C ASN A 327 23.23 -6.79 -8.63
N SER A 328 23.30 -6.05 -9.75
CA SER A 328 24.57 -5.60 -10.32
C SER A 328 25.16 -4.42 -9.53
N ALA A 329 26.47 -4.21 -9.69
CA ALA A 329 27.14 -3.02 -9.18
C ALA A 329 26.66 -1.72 -9.86
N ALA A 330 26.04 -1.83 -11.04
CA ALA A 330 25.51 -0.69 -11.78
C ALA A 330 24.13 -0.24 -11.27
N ASN A 331 23.43 -1.05 -10.47
CA ASN A 331 22.14 -0.65 -9.90
C ASN A 331 22.36 0.37 -8.77
N PRO A 332 21.95 1.64 -8.93
CA PRO A 332 22.14 2.66 -7.89
C PRO A 332 21.34 2.39 -6.62
N ASN A 333 20.31 1.53 -6.71
CA ASN A 333 19.52 1.11 -5.56
C ASN A 333 20.11 -0.12 -4.85
N ASN A 334 21.22 -0.70 -5.33
CA ASN A 334 21.83 -1.83 -4.65
C ASN A 334 22.28 -1.40 -3.24
N PRO A 335 21.76 -2.00 -2.17
CA PRO A 335 22.13 -1.61 -0.81
C PRO A 335 23.55 -2.06 -0.42
N PHE A 336 24.25 -2.80 -1.29
CA PHE A 336 25.58 -3.33 -1.04
C PHE A 336 26.59 -2.91 -2.10
N SER A 337 27.75 -2.43 -1.65
CA SER A 337 28.91 -2.17 -2.50
C SER A 337 30.16 -2.77 -1.85
N PRO A 338 30.75 -3.84 -2.42
CA PRO A 338 30.33 -4.54 -3.65
C PRO A 338 29.02 -5.34 -3.47
N PRO A 339 28.33 -5.72 -4.56
CA PRO A 339 27.15 -6.57 -4.50
C PRO A 339 27.43 -7.90 -3.78
N ARG A 340 26.44 -8.39 -3.04
CA ARG A 340 26.47 -9.68 -2.34
C ARG A 340 25.20 -10.47 -2.63
N ARG A 341 25.20 -11.77 -2.35
CA ARG A 341 23.99 -12.60 -2.48
C ARG A 341 22.87 -12.07 -1.58
N VAL A 342 21.67 -11.92 -2.15
CA VAL A 342 20.45 -11.50 -1.45
C VAL A 342 19.40 -12.62 -1.54
N ILE A 343 18.65 -12.81 -0.46
CA ILE A 343 17.63 -13.86 -0.29
C ILE A 343 16.44 -13.30 0.49
N SER A 344 15.27 -13.94 0.33
CA SER A 344 14.03 -13.63 1.07
C SER A 344 14.08 -14.23 2.48
N GLN A 345 14.69 -13.52 3.44
CA GLN A 345 14.83 -13.99 4.82
C GLN A 345 14.11 -13.10 5.84
N ASP A 346 14.22 -11.79 5.70
CA ASP A 346 13.52 -10.82 6.53
C ASP A 346 12.57 -10.00 5.65
N LEU A 347 11.27 -10.26 5.81
CA LEU A 347 10.21 -9.65 5.01
C LEU A 347 10.06 -8.14 5.26
N MET A 348 10.71 -7.59 6.28
CA MET A 348 10.58 -6.18 6.66
C MET A 348 11.89 -5.39 6.46
N GLU A 349 13.02 -6.06 6.15
CA GLU A 349 14.29 -5.39 5.88
C GLU A 349 14.40 -4.99 4.39
N SER A 350 14.57 -3.69 4.12
CA SER A 350 14.72 -3.16 2.75
C SER A 350 15.94 -3.70 2.00
N ARG A 351 16.91 -4.30 2.72
CA ARG A 351 18.13 -4.91 2.17
C ARG A 351 18.02 -6.42 1.91
N SER A 352 16.94 -7.05 2.37
CA SER A 352 16.47 -8.37 1.90
C SER A 352 15.56 -8.15 0.69
N GLU A 353 14.99 -9.22 0.10
CA GLU A 353 14.10 -9.11 -1.06
C GLU A 353 12.80 -9.89 -0.90
N MET A 354 11.78 -9.45 -1.63
CA MET A 354 10.45 -10.07 -1.67
C MET A 354 9.89 -10.06 -3.09
N LEU A 355 9.16 -11.12 -3.46
CA LEU A 355 8.20 -11.09 -4.56
C LEU A 355 6.82 -11.30 -3.96
N ASN A 356 5.99 -10.26 -3.90
CA ASN A 356 4.68 -10.39 -3.29
C ASN A 356 3.60 -9.62 -4.06
N LEU A 357 2.44 -10.24 -4.23
CA LEU A 357 1.21 -9.60 -4.69
C LEU A 357 0.16 -9.74 -3.60
N ILE A 358 -0.26 -8.63 -3.01
CA ILE A 358 -1.43 -8.62 -2.12
C ILE A 358 -2.66 -8.30 -2.96
N ILE A 359 -3.69 -9.13 -2.86
CA ILE A 359 -4.98 -8.90 -3.49
C ILE A 359 -6.05 -8.65 -2.43
N LEU A 360 -6.94 -7.69 -2.69
CA LEU A 360 -8.17 -7.51 -1.93
C LEU A 360 -9.35 -7.96 -2.79
N PHE A 361 -10.14 -8.89 -2.27
CA PHE A 361 -11.18 -9.55 -3.04
C PHE A 361 -12.43 -9.87 -2.19
N LEU A 362 -13.51 -10.25 -2.88
CA LEU A 362 -14.74 -10.79 -2.32
C LEU A 362 -15.05 -12.13 -2.99
N PRO A 363 -15.83 -13.03 -2.36
CA PRO A 363 -16.49 -14.10 -3.09
C PRO A 363 -17.34 -13.51 -4.21
N TYR A 364 -17.22 -14.05 -5.43
CA TYR A 364 -17.89 -13.51 -6.61
C TYR A 364 -19.42 -13.56 -6.50
N GLN A 365 -20.08 -12.51 -7.00
CA GLN A 365 -21.52 -12.48 -7.27
C GLN A 365 -21.75 -11.93 -8.69
N THR A 366 -22.72 -12.50 -9.40
CA THR A 366 -23.07 -12.07 -10.76
C THR A 366 -23.35 -10.58 -10.81
N GLY A 367 -22.71 -9.88 -11.76
CA GLY A 367 -22.87 -8.43 -11.96
C GLY A 367 -21.82 -7.58 -11.26
N ASP A 368 -20.92 -8.16 -10.45
CA ASP A 368 -19.84 -7.41 -9.79
C ASP A 368 -18.93 -6.67 -10.76
N GLU A 369 -18.70 -7.25 -11.93
CA GLU A 369 -17.93 -6.66 -13.03
C GLU A 369 -18.54 -5.38 -13.61
N THR A 370 -19.80 -5.07 -13.28
CA THR A 370 -20.49 -3.85 -13.71
C THR A 370 -20.48 -2.75 -12.65
N ASN A 371 -20.22 -3.09 -11.39
CA ASN A 371 -20.24 -2.15 -10.27
C ASN A 371 -18.99 -1.25 -10.29
N VAL A 372 -19.20 0.07 -10.33
CA VAL A 372 -18.11 1.05 -10.21
C VAL A 372 -17.68 1.14 -8.75
N LEU A 373 -16.38 1.01 -8.51
CA LEU A 373 -15.76 1.03 -7.16
C LEU A 373 -15.48 2.43 -6.64
#